data_AF-A0A369KWU3-F1
#
_entry.id   AF-A0A369KWU3-F1
#
_cell.length_a   1.000
_cell.length_b   1.000
_cell.length_c   1.000
_cell.angle_alpha   90.00
_cell.angle_beta   90.00
_cell.angle_gamma   90.00
#
_symmetry.space_group_name_H-M   'P 1'
#
loop_
_entity.id
_entity.type
_entity.pdbx_description
1 polymer ?
#
loop_
_entity_poly.entity_id
_entity_poly.type
_entity_poly.pdbx_seq_one_letter_code
_entity_poly.pdbx_strand_id
1 'polypeptide(L)'
;MKQNNANSSKVDVSYELYRELAGEICAPIDDNNMTFDLRYELYTSKMTYLLNIQEQCFRCINLTSDSHSYTKDDLLVIQDAIEITKQFIRQTILEALIHSLNTATKKNFYASRNSTCT
;
A
#
# COMPACT_ATOMS: atom_id res chain seq x y z
N MET A 1 26.13 7.48 -39.21
CA MET A 1 24.99 7.83 -38.33
C MET A 1 24.63 6.60 -37.52
N LYS A 2 24.53 6.79 -36.19
CA LYS A 2 23.85 6.02 -35.11
C LYS A 2 23.11 4.72 -35.53
N GLN A 3 23.17 3.63 -34.76
CA GLN A 3 22.91 3.56 -33.33
C GLN A 3 23.77 2.50 -32.63
N ASN A 4 24.38 2.91 -31.51
CA ASN A 4 25.03 2.02 -30.56
C ASN A 4 23.97 1.10 -29.92
N ASN A 5 24.14 -0.21 -30.11
CA ASN A 5 23.51 -1.23 -29.28
C ASN A 5 24.07 -1.11 -27.86
N ALA A 6 23.47 -0.25 -27.05
CA ALA A 6 23.59 -0.35 -25.60
C ALA A 6 22.68 -1.50 -25.16
N ASN A 7 23.21 -2.72 -25.19
CA ASN A 7 22.73 -3.82 -24.37
C ASN A 7 22.92 -3.41 -22.91
N SER A 8 22.02 -2.58 -22.40
CA SER A 8 21.87 -2.41 -20.98
C SER A 8 21.13 -3.66 -20.51
N SER A 9 21.89 -4.63 -20.00
CA SER A 9 21.40 -5.61 -19.03
C SER A 9 20.87 -4.83 -17.82
N LYS A 10 19.71 -4.18 -17.99
CA LYS A 10 18.93 -3.66 -16.89
C LYS A 10 18.43 -4.89 -16.18
N VAL A 11 19.14 -5.29 -15.14
CA VAL A 11 18.49 -5.93 -14.00
C VAL A 11 17.26 -5.08 -13.73
N ASP A 12 16.08 -5.67 -13.93
CA ASP A 12 14.83 -4.96 -13.72
C ASP A 12 14.69 -4.85 -12.21
N VAL A 13 15.25 -3.77 -11.66
CA VAL A 13 15.34 -3.48 -10.22
C VAL A 13 13.96 -3.63 -9.56
N SER A 14 12.89 -3.47 -10.33
CA SER A 14 11.51 -3.71 -9.91
C SER A 14 11.16 -5.16 -9.59
N TYR A 15 11.62 -6.15 -10.38
CA TYR A 15 11.32 -7.55 -10.13
C TYR A 15 12.17 -8.10 -8.97
N GLU A 16 13.42 -7.70 -8.87
CA GLU A 16 14.28 -8.09 -7.75
C GLU A 16 13.76 -7.53 -6.42
N LEU A 17 13.40 -6.23 -6.40
CA LEU A 17 12.76 -5.62 -5.24
C LEU A 17 11.40 -6.28 -4.91
N TYR A 18 10.58 -6.61 -5.91
CA TYR A 18 9.37 -7.37 -5.68
C TYR A 18 9.67 -8.72 -5.02
N ARG A 19 10.64 -9.47 -5.54
CA ARG A 19 10.98 -10.80 -5.03
C ARG A 19 11.45 -10.75 -3.58
N GLU A 20 12.25 -9.74 -3.21
CA GLU A 20 12.69 -9.51 -1.83
C GLU A 20 11.50 -9.21 -0.91
N LEU A 21 10.54 -8.43 -1.38
CA LEU A 21 9.39 -7.99 -0.58
C LEU A 21 8.19 -8.96 -0.64
N ALA A 22 8.19 -9.94 -1.55
CA ALA A 22 7.02 -10.75 -1.86
C ALA A 22 6.46 -11.49 -0.64
N GLY A 23 7.31 -11.94 0.27
CA GLY A 23 6.90 -12.62 1.51
C GLY A 23 6.15 -11.72 2.50
N GLU A 24 6.36 -10.41 2.43
CA GLU A 24 5.81 -9.41 3.34
C GLU A 24 4.79 -8.49 2.66
N ILE A 25 4.58 -8.65 1.36
CA ILE A 25 3.79 -7.73 0.56
C ILE A 25 2.31 -7.72 0.99
N CYS A 26 1.82 -8.82 1.56
CA CYS A 26 0.48 -8.92 2.15
C CYS A 26 0.45 -8.61 3.65
N ALA A 27 1.60 -8.47 4.31
CA ALA A 27 1.66 -8.25 5.74
C ALA A 27 1.10 -6.86 6.12
N PRO A 28 0.39 -6.76 7.25
CA PRO A 28 0.00 -5.47 7.81
C PRO A 28 1.25 -4.67 8.20
N ILE A 29 1.15 -3.36 8.07
CA ILE A 29 2.10 -2.43 8.68
C ILE A 29 1.73 -2.34 10.16
N ASP A 30 2.45 -3.09 11.00
CA ASP A 30 2.16 -3.26 12.42
C ASP A 30 3.10 -2.39 13.26
N ASP A 31 2.58 -1.25 13.73
CA ASP A 31 3.24 -0.41 14.71
C ASP A 31 2.20 0.21 15.64
N ASN A 32 2.26 -0.19 16.92
CA ASN A 32 1.34 0.22 17.98
C ASN A 32 1.38 1.73 18.26
N ASN A 33 2.43 2.43 17.86
CA ASN A 33 2.58 3.88 18.07
C ASN A 33 2.27 4.70 16.82
N MET A 34 1.83 4.07 15.73
CA MET A 34 1.58 4.74 14.46
C MET A 34 0.27 5.55 14.50
N THR A 35 0.36 6.82 14.11
CA THR A 35 -0.83 7.67 13.97
C THR A 35 -1.69 7.23 12.78
N PHE A 36 -2.97 7.58 12.81
CA PHE A 36 -3.88 7.28 11.69
C PHE A 36 -3.42 7.91 10.37
N ASP A 37 -2.90 9.13 10.42
CA ASP A 37 -2.41 9.85 9.25
C ASP A 37 -1.20 9.14 8.64
N LEU A 38 -0.21 8.79 9.45
CA LEU A 38 0.99 8.08 8.98
C LEU A 38 0.63 6.69 8.44
N ARG A 39 -0.25 5.95 9.12
CA ARG A 39 -0.73 4.65 8.65
C ARG A 39 -1.41 4.76 7.29
N TYR A 40 -2.24 5.78 7.11
CA TYR A 40 -2.92 6.04 5.84
C TYR A 40 -1.93 6.38 4.72
N GLU A 41 -0.94 7.24 4.99
CA GLU A 41 0.11 7.60 4.03
C GLU A 41 0.94 6.37 3.61
N LEU A 42 1.34 5.53 4.56
CA LEU A 42 2.12 4.33 4.28
C LEU A 42 1.33 3.31 3.45
N TYR A 43 0.08 3.03 3.79
CA TYR A 43 -0.75 2.14 2.97
C TYR A 43 -1.06 2.72 1.59
N THR A 44 -1.19 4.04 1.47
CA THR A 44 -1.37 4.70 0.17
C THR A 44 -0.11 4.60 -0.69
N SER A 45 1.07 4.80 -0.09
CA SER A 45 2.36 4.60 -0.76
C SER A 45 2.54 3.14 -1.21
N LYS A 46 2.22 2.17 -0.33
CA LYS A 46 2.20 0.74 -0.65
C LYS A 46 1.25 0.44 -1.80
N MET A 47 0.06 1.04 -1.83
CA MET A 47 -0.90 0.90 -2.93
C MET A 47 -0.31 1.38 -4.27
N THR A 48 0.33 2.54 -4.29
CA THR A 48 0.98 3.06 -5.51
C THR A 48 2.07 2.12 -6.00
N TYR A 49 2.90 1.59 -5.10
CA TYR A 49 3.91 0.59 -5.44
C TYR A 49 3.28 -0.67 -6.05
N LEU A 50 2.25 -1.22 -5.40
CA LEU A 50 1.53 -2.41 -5.84
C LEU A 50 0.93 -2.27 -7.25
N LEU A 51 0.31 -1.12 -7.54
CA LEU A 51 -0.26 -0.84 -8.87
C LEU A 51 0.83 -0.74 -9.94
N ASN A 52 1.98 -0.14 -9.60
CA ASN A 52 3.12 -0.05 -10.51
C ASN A 52 3.70 -1.44 -10.84
N ILE A 53 3.92 -2.29 -9.85
CA ILE A 53 4.41 -3.66 -10.10
C ILE A 53 3.36 -4.54 -10.79
N GLN A 54 2.06 -4.29 -10.56
CA GLN A 54 0.99 -4.97 -11.29
C GLN A 54 1.06 -4.67 -12.79
N GLU A 55 1.23 -3.40 -13.16
CA GLU A 55 1.36 -2.99 -14.56
C GLU A 55 2.59 -3.63 -15.21
N GLN A 56 3.73 -3.63 -14.52
CA GLN A 56 4.97 -4.23 -15.01
C GLN A 56 4.83 -5.75 -15.17
N CYS A 57 4.28 -6.42 -14.16
CA CYS A 57 3.97 -7.84 -14.19
C CYS A 57 3.05 -8.19 -15.38
N PHE A 58 1.98 -7.42 -15.58
CA PHE A 58 1.08 -7.60 -16.72
C PHE A 58 1.81 -7.42 -18.06
N ARG A 59 2.64 -6.39 -18.21
CA ARG A 59 3.44 -6.18 -19.43
C ARG A 59 4.41 -7.35 -19.67
N CYS A 60 5.13 -7.80 -18.65
CA CYS A 60 6.08 -8.91 -18.75
C CYS A 60 5.40 -10.21 -19.19
N ILE A 61 4.27 -10.58 -18.57
CA ILE A 61 3.54 -11.82 -18.91
C ILE A 61 3.03 -11.82 -20.36
N ASN A 62 2.72 -10.65 -20.91
CA ASN A 62 2.18 -10.50 -22.26
C ASN A 62 3.25 -10.23 -23.34
N LEU A 63 4.50 -9.99 -22.96
CA LEU A 63 5.62 -9.89 -23.90
C LEU A 63 6.23 -11.28 -24.10
N THR A 64 6.34 -11.74 -25.34
CA THR A 64 6.91 -13.05 -25.73
C THR A 64 8.43 -13.16 -25.55
N SER A 65 9.02 -12.37 -24.66
CA SER A 65 10.46 -12.32 -24.41
C SER A 65 10.80 -13.23 -23.24
N ASP A 66 11.71 -14.20 -23.44
CA ASP A 66 12.21 -15.12 -22.40
C ASP A 66 13.09 -14.43 -21.33
N SER A 67 12.57 -13.40 -20.67
CA SER A 67 13.23 -12.79 -19.52
C SER A 67 12.86 -13.52 -18.23
N HIS A 68 13.81 -13.64 -17.31
CA HIS A 68 13.65 -14.17 -15.95
C HIS A 68 12.78 -13.24 -15.07
N SER A 69 11.53 -13.03 -15.48
CA SER A 69 10.61 -11.99 -15.03
C SER A 69 9.33 -12.56 -14.42
N TYR A 70 8.49 -11.65 -13.90
CA TYR A 70 7.17 -11.91 -13.31
C TYR A 70 6.38 -13.07 -13.93
N THR A 71 5.80 -13.89 -13.07
CA THR A 71 4.96 -15.05 -13.41
C THR A 71 3.48 -14.72 -13.24
N LYS A 72 2.59 -15.60 -13.74
CA LYS A 72 1.15 -15.49 -13.49
C LYS A 72 0.81 -15.60 -11.99
N ASP A 73 1.58 -16.39 -11.24
CA ASP A 73 1.38 -16.53 -9.80
C ASP A 73 1.78 -15.23 -9.08
N ASP A 74 2.84 -14.56 -9.53
CA ASP A 74 3.22 -13.24 -9.01
C ASP A 74 2.09 -12.22 -9.21
N LEU A 75 1.41 -12.27 -10.37
CA LEU A 75 0.25 -11.40 -10.64
C LEU A 75 -0.89 -11.63 -9.65
N LEU A 76 -1.19 -12.90 -9.33
CA LEU A 76 -2.23 -13.24 -8.34
C LEU A 76 -1.86 -12.73 -6.95
N VAL A 77 -0.61 -12.94 -6.52
CA VAL A 77 -0.11 -12.43 -5.23
C VAL A 77 -0.20 -10.90 -5.16
N ILE A 78 0.18 -10.20 -6.24
CA ILE A 78 0.07 -8.73 -6.31
C ILE A 78 -1.39 -8.28 -6.22
N GLN A 79 -2.32 -8.97 -6.90
CA GLN A 79 -3.75 -8.68 -6.85
C GLN A 79 -4.32 -8.86 -5.43
N ASP A 80 -3.97 -9.96 -4.76
CA ASP A 80 -4.38 -10.21 -3.38
C ASP A 80 -3.83 -9.13 -2.43
N ALA A 81 -2.55 -8.76 -2.60
CA ALA A 81 -1.93 -7.70 -1.82
C ALA A 81 -2.63 -6.34 -2.00
N ILE A 82 -3.10 -6.04 -3.22
CA ILE A 82 -3.90 -4.84 -3.52
C ILE A 82 -5.21 -4.87 -2.75
N GLU A 83 -5.97 -5.97 -2.80
CA GLU A 83 -7.25 -6.07 -2.11
C GLU A 83 -7.10 -5.98 -0.59
N ILE A 84 -6.09 -6.65 -0.03
CA ILE A 84 -5.74 -6.55 1.40
C ILE A 84 -5.37 -5.11 1.77
N THR A 85 -4.55 -4.44 0.96
CA THR A 85 -4.14 -3.05 1.22
C THR A 85 -5.35 -2.10 1.18
N LYS A 86 -6.32 -2.31 0.27
CA LYS A 86 -7.58 -1.55 0.24
C LYS A 86 -8.37 -1.73 1.55
N GLN A 87 -8.42 -2.94 2.09
CA GLN A 87 -9.10 -3.22 3.36
C GLN A 87 -8.42 -2.46 4.51
N PHE A 88 -7.08 -2.47 4.58
CA PHE A 88 -6.34 -1.74 5.61
C PHE A 88 -6.52 -0.22 5.53
N ILE A 89 -6.59 0.36 4.32
CA ILE A 89 -6.90 1.77 4.14
C ILE A 89 -8.30 2.08 4.67
N ARG A 90 -9.31 1.27 4.31
CA ARG A 90 -10.69 1.45 4.80
C ARG A 90 -10.79 1.35 6.31
N GLN A 91 -10.13 0.34 6.89
CA GLN A 91 -10.08 0.16 8.33
C GLN A 91 -9.41 1.35 9.01
N THR A 92 -8.34 1.89 8.41
CA THR A 92 -7.65 3.07 8.93
C THR A 92 -8.54 4.29 9.02
N ILE A 93 -9.28 4.56 7.95
CA ILE A 93 -10.25 5.66 7.90
C ILE A 93 -11.36 5.45 8.93
N LEU A 94 -11.90 4.23 9.03
CA LEU A 94 -12.98 3.91 9.97
C LEU A 94 -12.56 4.14 11.42
N GLU A 95 -11.36 3.67 11.80
CA GLU A 95 -10.82 3.86 13.15
C GLU A 95 -10.58 5.34 13.46
N ALA A 96 -10.04 6.10 12.50
CA ALA A 96 -9.84 7.54 12.65
C ALA A 96 -11.16 8.30 12.85
N LEU A 97 -12.21 7.92 12.10
CA LEU A 97 -13.55 8.50 12.24
C LEU A 97 -14.16 8.18 13.61
N ILE A 98 -14.09 6.91 14.04
CA ILE A 98 -14.59 6.48 15.35
C ILE A 98 -13.86 7.25 16.47
N HIS A 99 -12.54 7.36 16.39
CA HIS A 99 -11.74 8.12 17.36
C HIS A 99 -12.15 9.60 17.42
N SER A 100 -12.35 10.22 16.26
CA SER A 100 -12.75 11.63 16.15
C SER A 100 -14.16 11.85 16.74
N LEU A 101 -15.11 10.98 16.42
CA LEU A 101 -16.48 11.02 16.95
C LEU A 101 -16.49 10.83 18.47
N ASN A 102 -15.76 9.85 19.00
CA ASN A 102 -15.64 9.60 20.44
C ASN A 102 -14.99 10.78 21.19
N THR A 103 -14.05 11.46 20.55
CA THR A 103 -13.43 12.66 21.12
C THR A 103 -14.41 13.83 21.17
N ALA A 104 -15.20 14.01 20.11
CA ALA A 104 -16.23 15.06 20.03
C ALA A 104 -17.35 14.83 21.06
N THR A 105 -17.85 13.60 21.21
CA THR A 105 -18.90 13.27 22.19
C THR A 105 -18.43 13.52 23.62
N LYS A 106 -17.19 13.12 23.96
CA LYS A 106 -16.58 13.43 25.27
C LYS A 106 -16.50 14.94 25.50
N LYS A 107 -15.98 15.72 24.55
CA LYS A 107 -15.89 17.18 24.66
C LYS A 107 -17.26 17.82 24.92
N ASN A 108 -18.30 17.39 24.19
CA ASN A 108 -19.67 17.88 24.38
C ASN A 108 -20.23 17.55 25.77
N PHE A 109 -19.95 16.35 26.29
CA PHE A 109 -20.36 15.96 27.64
C PHE A 109 -19.70 16.83 28.72
N TYR A 110 -18.40 17.09 28.62
CA TYR A 110 -17.71 17.98 29.57
C TYR A 110 -18.16 19.43 29.46
N ALA A 111 -18.39 19.95 28.25
CA ALA A 111 -18.91 21.29 28.04
C ALA A 111 -20.30 21.47 28.69
N SER A 112 -21.19 20.50 28.50
CA SER A 112 -22.55 20.50 29.08
C SER A 112 -22.53 20.54 30.61
N ARG A 113 -21.64 19.78 31.26
CA ARG A 113 -21.48 19.78 32.73
C ARG A 113 -20.97 21.12 33.27
N ASN A 114 -20.08 21.78 32.55
CA ASN A 114 -19.52 23.06 32.99
C ASN A 114 -20.51 24.22 32.81
N SER A 115 -21.42 24.14 31.82
CA SER A 115 -22.48 25.14 31.62
C SER A 115 -23.64 25.06 32.63
N THR A 116 -23.76 23.97 33.39
CA THR A 116 -24.81 23.80 34.42
C THR A 116 -24.38 24.26 35.83
N CYS A 117 -23.14 24.71 36.03
CA CYS A 117 -22.60 25.13 37.33
C CYS A 117 -22.41 26.66 37.49
N THR A 118 -23.07 27.47 36.66
CA THR A 118 -23.11 28.95 36.76
C THR A 118 -24.55 29.42 36.83
#